data_AF-A0A6V7KKL3-F1
#
_entry.id   AF-A0A6V7KKL3-F1
#
_cell.length_a   1.000
_cell.length_b   1.000
_cell.length_c   1.000
_cell.angle_alpha   90.00
_cell.angle_beta   90.00
_cell.angle_gamma   90.00
#
_symmetry.space_group_name_H-M   'P 1'
#
loop_
_entity.id
_entity.type
_entity.pdbx_description
1 polymer ?
#
loop_
_entity_poly.entity_id
_entity_poly.type
_entity_poly.pdbx_seq_one_letter_code
_entity_poly.pdbx_strand_id
1 'polypeptide(L)'
;ARILKGEKTLRLHYSNCKAYNADFDGDEMNAHFPQNEIARSEGYNIANVSNQYLVPKDGTPLGGLIQDHVISGVRLTLRGNFFNKQDYWQLVYSALYDQKGNIQTLPPAIIKPVQLWSGKQIVSTIIINMIPKGKARINMTGGAKINAKAWEINEPRAWKCGVEFTDPKTMSEAEVIIRGGELLSGVLDKTHYGATPYGLIHCMYELYGGDCSTRLLSAFGKIFQYHLQKCGFTLGIEDILVVAKNDKKRREIIEKCRLVGDSAQKAALELPEDAP
;
A
#
# COMPACT_ATOMS: atom_id res chain seq x y z
N ALA A 1 26.00 0.72 9.31
CA ALA A 1 26.02 0.82 7.83
C ALA A 1 25.97 -0.57 7.22
N ARG A 2 25.39 -0.72 6.01
CA ARG A 2 25.43 -1.97 5.23
C ARG A 2 26.35 -1.77 4.03
N ILE A 3 27.45 -2.51 3.96
CA ILE A 3 28.43 -2.39 2.87
C ILE A 3 27.99 -3.27 1.70
N LEU A 4 27.87 -2.68 0.51
CA LEU A 4 27.57 -3.36 -0.75
C LEU A 4 28.82 -3.34 -1.62
N LYS A 5 29.31 -4.51 -2.01
CA LYS A 5 30.53 -4.63 -2.82
C LYS A 5 30.22 -4.34 -4.29
N GLY A 6 31.13 -3.67 -4.98
CA GLY A 6 31.03 -3.39 -6.42
C GLY A 6 30.18 -2.16 -6.79
N GLU A 7 29.56 -1.52 -5.81
CA GLU A 7 28.75 -0.30 -6.01
C GLU A 7 29.62 0.95 -5.93
N LYS A 8 29.29 1.96 -6.74
CA LYS A 8 29.98 3.27 -6.77
C LYS A 8 29.11 4.42 -6.25
N THR A 9 27.84 4.17 -5.96
CA THR A 9 26.87 5.17 -5.51
C THR A 9 26.28 4.78 -4.16
N LEU A 10 25.83 5.78 -3.39
CA LEU A 10 25.05 5.53 -2.18
C LEU A 10 23.71 4.91 -2.57
N ARG A 11 23.30 3.87 -1.86
CA ARG A 11 22.00 3.22 -2.05
C ARG A 11 21.08 3.52 -0.86
N LEU A 12 19.94 4.15 -1.15
CA LEU A 12 18.90 4.51 -0.19
C LEU A 12 17.60 3.75 -0.51
N HIS A 13 16.84 3.39 0.53
CA HIS A 13 15.54 2.76 0.35
C HIS A 13 14.43 3.78 0.03
N TYR A 14 13.51 3.41 -0.87
CA TYR A 14 12.42 4.28 -1.35
C TYR A 14 11.56 4.91 -0.26
N SER A 15 11.39 4.22 0.87
CA SER A 15 10.60 4.73 2.00
C SER A 15 11.14 6.02 2.61
N ASN A 16 12.42 6.31 2.40
CA ASN A 16 13.10 7.45 3.00
C ASN A 16 13.15 8.66 2.06
N CYS A 17 12.89 8.47 0.77
CA CYS A 17 13.02 9.51 -0.26
C CYS A 17 12.18 10.75 0.06
N LYS A 18 10.94 10.56 0.54
CA LYS A 18 10.07 11.68 0.94
C LYS A 18 10.67 12.53 2.07
N ALA A 19 11.39 11.93 3.02
CA ALA A 19 12.00 12.65 4.13
C ALA A 19 13.18 13.53 3.68
N TYR A 20 13.88 13.11 2.62
CA TYR A 20 15.00 13.86 2.04
C TYR A 20 14.60 14.70 0.82
N ASN A 21 13.33 14.65 0.41
CA ASN A 21 12.86 15.23 -0.85
C ASN A 21 13.70 14.80 -2.06
N ALA A 22 14.08 13.52 -2.10
CA ALA A 22 14.92 12.93 -3.14
C ALA A 22 14.08 12.13 -4.14
N ASP A 23 14.49 12.10 -5.41
CA ASP A 23 13.76 11.40 -6.49
C ASP A 23 14.63 10.49 -7.40
N PHE A 24 15.94 10.42 -7.13
CA PHE A 24 16.93 9.60 -7.87
C PHE A 24 17.19 10.05 -9.31
N ASP A 25 17.10 11.34 -9.61
CA ASP A 25 17.43 11.91 -10.93
C ASP A 25 18.90 12.36 -11.07
N GLY A 26 19.68 12.31 -9.99
CA GLY A 26 21.06 12.81 -9.96
C GLY A 26 21.48 13.42 -8.62
N ASP A 27 20.58 13.46 -7.63
CA ASP A 27 20.84 13.98 -6.29
C ASP A 27 22.14 13.47 -5.63
N GLU A 28 22.88 14.39 -5.02
CA GLU A 28 24.04 14.08 -4.18
C GLU A 28 23.67 14.18 -2.70
N MET A 29 24.17 13.25 -1.89
CA MET A 29 23.95 13.23 -0.44
C MET A 29 25.26 13.12 0.32
N ASN A 30 25.40 13.94 1.37
CA ASN A 30 26.55 13.85 2.28
C ASN A 30 26.39 12.69 3.26
N ALA A 31 27.47 11.94 3.48
CA ALA A 31 27.54 10.87 4.47
C ALA A 31 28.48 11.28 5.60
N HIS A 32 27.91 11.63 6.75
CA HIS A 32 28.68 11.97 7.95
C HIS A 32 28.89 10.73 8.82
N PHE A 33 30.14 10.49 9.25
CA PHE A 33 30.49 9.34 10.08
C PHE A 33 30.93 9.79 11.50
N PRO A 34 30.09 9.58 12.53
CA PRO A 34 30.41 9.97 13.91
C PRO A 34 31.71 9.32 14.43
N GLN A 35 32.55 10.11 15.12
CA GLN A 35 33.88 9.68 15.60
C GLN A 35 33.94 9.37 17.11
N ASN A 36 32.88 9.65 17.88
CA ASN A 36 32.83 9.41 19.32
C ASN A 36 31.54 8.70 19.75
N GLU A 37 31.55 8.06 20.92
CA GLU A 37 30.42 7.25 21.40
C GLU A 37 29.17 8.07 21.71
N ILE A 38 29.32 9.32 22.14
CA ILE A 38 28.20 10.21 22.42
C ILE A 38 27.42 10.48 21.13
N ALA A 39 28.10 10.93 20.08
CA ALA A 39 27.50 11.17 18.76
C ALA A 39 26.96 9.88 18.12
N ARG A 40 27.64 8.73 18.32
CA ARG A 40 27.09 7.43 17.91
C ARG A 40 25.78 7.12 18.61
N SER A 41 25.70 7.33 19.92
CA SER A 41 24.49 7.09 20.70
C SER A 41 23.33 7.99 20.25
N GLU A 42 23.59 9.29 20.04
CA GLU A 42 22.59 10.23 19.50
C GLU A 42 22.09 9.80 18.11
N GLY A 43 23.01 9.38 17.24
CA GLY A 43 22.66 8.85 15.91
C GLY A 43 21.79 7.60 15.98
N TYR A 44 22.07 6.67 16.91
CA TYR A 44 21.30 5.43 17.04
C TYR A 44 19.98 5.59 17.79
N ASN A 45 19.87 6.54 18.73
CA ASN A 45 18.73 6.60 19.66
C ASN A 45 17.86 7.85 19.50
N ILE A 46 18.32 8.89 18.79
CA ILE A 46 17.58 10.15 18.61
C ILE A 46 17.34 10.41 17.11
N ALA A 47 18.42 10.52 16.34
CA ALA A 47 18.37 10.90 14.92
C ALA A 47 18.11 9.72 13.97
N ASN A 48 17.84 8.52 14.49
CA ASN A 48 17.60 7.34 13.67
C ASN A 48 16.29 7.46 12.87
N VAL A 49 16.18 6.71 11.77
CA VAL A 49 14.98 6.76 10.90
C VAL A 49 13.71 6.29 11.62
N SER A 50 13.81 5.29 12.50
CA SER A 50 12.67 4.76 13.26
C SER A 50 11.96 5.82 14.09
N ASN A 51 12.72 6.77 14.66
CA ASN A 51 12.22 7.84 15.52
C ASN A 51 11.72 9.06 14.74
N GLN A 52 12.04 9.15 13.44
CA GLN A 52 11.62 10.24 12.56
C GLN A 52 10.45 9.83 11.65
N TYR A 53 9.65 8.83 12.06
CA TYR A 53 8.53 8.35 11.28
C TYR A 53 7.41 9.39 11.10
N LEU A 54 7.16 10.22 12.13
CA LEU A 54 6.15 11.29 12.10
C LEU A 54 6.82 12.66 11.92
N VAL A 55 6.23 13.55 11.12
CA VAL A 55 6.70 14.94 11.07
C VAL A 55 6.36 15.68 12.37
N PRO A 56 7.27 16.52 12.91
CA PRO A 56 6.96 17.36 14.06
C PRO A 56 5.86 18.41 13.81
N LYS A 57 5.64 18.80 12.55
CA LYS A 57 4.70 19.86 12.16
C LYS A 57 3.25 19.52 12.49
N ASP A 58 2.79 18.34 12.08
CA ASP A 58 1.39 17.94 12.15
C ASP A 58 1.20 16.45 12.52
N GLY A 59 2.29 15.76 12.88
CA GLY A 59 2.26 14.33 13.25
C GLY A 59 1.91 13.41 12.09
N THR A 60 1.98 13.86 10.83
CA THR A 60 1.72 12.99 9.68
C THR A 60 2.90 12.05 9.39
N PRO A 61 2.64 10.82 8.92
CA PRO A 61 3.72 9.91 8.53
C PRO A 61 4.59 10.43 7.36
N LEU A 62 5.90 10.25 7.49
CA LEU A 62 6.90 10.47 6.43
C LEU A 62 7.20 9.19 5.66
N GLY A 63 7.47 8.10 6.38
CA GLY A 63 7.89 6.83 5.80
C GLY A 63 6.73 6.05 5.20
N GLY A 64 6.93 5.49 4.00
CA GLY A 64 5.93 4.62 3.38
C GLY A 64 6.40 4.02 2.05
N LEU A 65 5.80 2.92 1.65
CA LEU A 65 6.08 2.33 0.34
C LEU A 65 5.31 3.06 -0.76
N ILE A 66 5.92 3.12 -1.95
CA ILE A 66 5.42 3.85 -3.12
C ILE A 66 5.49 2.97 -4.38
N GLN A 67 4.83 3.44 -5.45
CA GLN A 67 4.90 2.89 -6.81
C GLN A 67 4.63 1.38 -6.87
N ASP A 68 5.60 0.58 -7.31
CA ASP A 68 5.51 -0.88 -7.52
C ASP A 68 5.04 -1.66 -6.30
N HIS A 69 5.43 -1.21 -5.10
CA HIS A 69 4.98 -1.80 -3.85
C HIS A 69 3.47 -1.64 -3.67
N VAL A 70 2.90 -0.52 -4.12
CA VAL A 70 1.45 -0.28 -4.07
C VAL A 70 0.72 -1.27 -4.98
N ILE A 71 1.21 -1.43 -6.21
CA ILE A 71 0.63 -2.34 -7.21
C ILE A 71 0.69 -3.78 -6.71
N SER A 72 1.87 -4.21 -6.26
CA SER A 72 2.08 -5.57 -5.78
C SER A 72 1.29 -5.87 -4.51
N GLY A 73 1.19 -4.92 -3.57
CA GLY A 73 0.38 -5.10 -2.36
C GLY A 73 -1.11 -5.29 -2.66
N VAL A 74 -1.68 -4.51 -3.60
CA VAL A 74 -3.06 -4.72 -4.06
C VAL A 74 -3.22 -6.09 -4.71
N ARG A 75 -2.35 -6.46 -5.65
CA ARG A 75 -2.44 -7.76 -6.36
C ARG A 75 -2.23 -8.95 -5.43
N LEU A 76 -1.30 -8.86 -4.49
CA LEU A 76 -1.03 -9.91 -3.51
C LEU A 76 -2.25 -10.10 -2.60
N THR A 77 -2.84 -9.00 -2.11
CA THR A 77 -3.96 -9.06 -1.16
C THR A 77 -5.32 -9.23 -1.81
N LEU A 78 -5.43 -9.17 -3.14
CA LEU A 78 -6.68 -9.34 -3.87
C LEU A 78 -7.34 -10.70 -3.57
N ARG A 79 -8.65 -10.70 -3.39
CA ARG A 79 -9.44 -11.93 -3.22
C ARG A 79 -9.31 -12.83 -4.45
N GLY A 80 -9.19 -14.13 -4.20
CA GLY A 80 -9.00 -15.14 -5.25
C GLY A 80 -7.54 -15.40 -5.62
N ASN A 81 -6.59 -14.62 -5.08
CA ASN A 81 -5.16 -14.92 -5.24
C ASN A 81 -4.70 -15.96 -4.21
N PHE A 82 -4.36 -17.16 -4.70
CA PHE A 82 -3.99 -18.32 -3.88
C PHE A 82 -2.60 -18.84 -4.22
N PHE A 83 -1.92 -19.31 -3.19
CA PHE A 83 -0.55 -19.81 -3.22
C PHE A 83 -0.50 -21.23 -2.69
N ASN A 84 0.29 -22.08 -3.33
CA ASN A 84 0.58 -23.41 -2.78
C ASN A 84 1.49 -23.28 -1.55
N LYS A 85 1.72 -24.42 -0.87
CA LYS A 85 2.57 -24.47 0.32
C LYS A 85 3.96 -23.89 0.06
N GLN A 86 4.63 -24.28 -1.03
CA GLN A 86 6.00 -23.85 -1.32
C GLN A 86 6.09 -22.34 -1.54
N ASP A 87 5.18 -21.76 -2.31
CA ASP A 87 5.10 -20.33 -2.56
C ASP A 87 4.82 -19.54 -1.28
N TYR A 88 3.91 -20.04 -0.43
CA TYR A 88 3.64 -19.45 0.88
C TYR A 88 4.90 -19.37 1.74
N TRP A 89 5.62 -20.49 1.91
CA TRP A 89 6.86 -20.52 2.69
C TRP A 89 7.93 -19.60 2.10
N GLN A 90 8.08 -19.59 0.79
CA GLN A 90 9.08 -18.76 0.11
C GLN A 90 8.78 -17.25 0.27
N LEU A 91 7.52 -16.85 0.14
CA LEU A 91 7.09 -15.46 0.33
C LEU A 91 7.23 -15.01 1.79
N VAL A 92 6.88 -15.86 2.75
CA VAL A 92 7.04 -15.56 4.17
C VAL A 92 8.53 -15.44 4.52
N TYR A 93 9.36 -16.36 4.03
CA TYR A 93 10.79 -16.34 4.30
C TYR A 93 11.49 -15.11 3.68
N SER A 94 11.09 -14.69 2.46
CA SER A 94 11.68 -13.50 1.84
C SER A 94 11.39 -12.22 2.64
N ALA A 95 10.24 -12.14 3.32
CA ALA A 95 9.92 -11.04 4.23
C ALA A 95 10.74 -11.07 5.52
N LEU A 96 10.83 -12.26 6.13
CA LEU A 96 11.21 -12.46 7.52
C LEU A 96 12.62 -13.04 7.69
N TYR A 97 13.46 -13.07 6.66
CA TYR A 97 14.78 -13.72 6.73
C TYR A 97 15.70 -13.17 7.83
N ASP A 98 15.50 -11.92 8.25
CA ASP A 98 16.24 -11.23 9.29
C ASP A 98 15.64 -11.40 10.69
N GLN A 99 14.50 -12.10 10.80
CA GLN A 99 13.85 -12.36 12.06
C GLN A 99 14.54 -13.50 12.82
N LYS A 100 14.81 -13.27 14.11
CA LYS A 100 15.36 -14.28 15.01
C LYS A 100 14.23 -15.14 15.61
N GLY A 101 14.36 -16.45 15.48
CA GLY A 101 13.49 -17.44 16.10
C GLY A 101 12.47 -18.09 15.16
N ASN A 102 11.58 -18.90 15.72
CA ASN A 102 10.60 -19.66 14.95
C ASN A 102 9.52 -18.74 14.37
N ILE A 103 9.27 -18.88 13.07
CA ILE A 103 8.20 -18.18 12.36
C ILE A 103 6.88 -18.90 12.65
N GLN A 104 5.92 -18.18 13.21
CA GLN A 104 4.55 -18.65 13.38
C GLN A 104 3.81 -18.59 12.04
N THR A 105 3.39 -19.74 11.51
CA THR A 105 2.62 -19.82 10.25
C THR A 105 1.13 -20.01 10.52
N LEU A 106 0.31 -19.78 9.48
CA LEU A 106 -1.13 -19.98 9.51
C LEU A 106 -1.52 -21.28 8.79
N PRO A 107 -2.61 -21.95 9.19
CA PRO A 107 -3.16 -23.08 8.44
C PRO A 107 -3.66 -22.62 7.05
N PRO A 108 -3.73 -23.53 6.06
CA PRO A 108 -4.20 -23.18 4.72
C PRO A 108 -5.68 -22.77 4.74
N ALA A 109 -6.04 -21.77 3.91
CA ALA A 109 -7.43 -21.35 3.72
C ALA A 109 -8.26 -22.43 3.00
N ILE A 110 -7.65 -23.19 2.10
CA ILE A 110 -8.29 -24.30 1.40
C ILE A 110 -7.50 -25.57 1.72
N ILE A 111 -8.17 -26.60 2.25
CA ILE A 111 -7.53 -27.88 2.64
C ILE A 111 -7.63 -28.91 1.52
N LYS A 112 -8.79 -28.98 0.85
CA LYS A 112 -9.08 -29.91 -0.26
C LYS A 112 -9.59 -29.13 -1.48
N PRO A 113 -9.29 -29.56 -2.71
CA PRO A 113 -8.50 -30.76 -3.07
C PRO A 113 -6.99 -30.60 -2.85
N VAL A 114 -6.50 -29.36 -2.80
CA VAL A 114 -5.08 -29.02 -2.59
C VAL A 114 -4.98 -27.97 -1.49
N GLN A 115 -3.91 -28.03 -0.70
CA GLN A 115 -3.62 -27.03 0.32
C GLN A 115 -3.21 -25.70 -0.31
N LEU A 116 -4.03 -24.67 -0.11
CA LEU A 116 -3.78 -23.33 -0.62
C LEU A 116 -3.93 -22.27 0.47
N TRP A 117 -3.06 -21.25 0.39
CA TRP A 117 -3.07 -20.07 1.25
C TRP A 117 -3.46 -18.85 0.43
N SER A 118 -4.24 -17.93 1.02
CA SER A 118 -4.52 -16.66 0.36
C SER A 118 -3.36 -15.67 0.54
N GLY A 119 -3.22 -14.69 -0.35
CA GLY A 119 -2.23 -13.63 -0.16
C GLY A 119 -2.48 -12.79 1.10
N LYS A 120 -3.74 -12.67 1.55
CA LYS A 120 -4.08 -12.08 2.85
C LYS A 120 -3.47 -12.86 4.02
N GLN A 121 -3.41 -14.19 3.95
CA GLN A 121 -2.75 -15.01 4.98
C GLN A 121 -1.23 -14.82 5.01
N ILE A 122 -0.59 -14.57 3.86
CA ILE A 122 0.85 -14.24 3.81
C ILE A 122 1.11 -12.94 4.57
N VAL A 123 0.35 -11.90 4.26
CA VAL A 123 0.43 -10.60 4.97
C VAL A 123 0.15 -10.76 6.46
N SER A 124 -0.89 -11.53 6.81
CA SER A 124 -1.24 -11.83 8.21
C SER A 124 -0.09 -12.52 8.96
N THR A 125 0.56 -13.49 8.31
CA THR A 125 1.72 -14.19 8.86
C THR A 125 2.83 -13.20 9.18
N ILE A 126 3.11 -12.26 8.28
CA ILE A 126 4.16 -11.25 8.47
C ILE A 126 3.81 -10.29 9.61
N ILE A 127 2.56 -9.81 9.66
CA ILE A 127 2.09 -8.94 10.75
C ILE A 127 2.25 -9.64 12.10
N ILE A 128 1.75 -10.87 12.23
CA ILE A 128 1.81 -11.65 13.48
C ILE A 128 3.25 -11.83 13.95
N ASN A 129 4.17 -12.14 13.03
CA ASN A 129 5.56 -12.36 13.38
C ASN A 129 6.34 -11.07 13.67
N MET A 130 5.89 -9.91 13.18
CA MET A 130 6.51 -8.62 13.52
C MET A 130 6.13 -8.12 14.92
N ILE A 131 4.95 -8.49 15.41
CA ILE A 131 4.48 -8.05 16.73
C ILE A 131 5.36 -8.65 17.84
N PRO A 132 5.87 -7.85 18.79
CA PRO A 132 6.68 -8.36 19.89
C PRO A 132 5.95 -9.42 20.73
N LYS A 133 6.68 -10.45 21.16
CA LYS A 133 6.14 -11.51 22.03
C LYS A 133 5.56 -10.92 23.32
N GLY A 134 4.40 -11.40 23.73
CA GLY A 134 3.70 -10.94 24.94
C GLY A 134 2.88 -9.66 24.76
N LYS A 135 2.90 -9.03 23.59
CA LYS A 135 2.00 -7.92 23.27
C LYS A 135 0.70 -8.44 22.63
N ALA A 136 -0.40 -7.75 22.91
CA ALA A 136 -1.67 -8.02 22.25
C ALA A 136 -1.55 -7.76 20.74
N ARG A 137 -2.19 -8.60 19.92
CA ARG A 137 -2.18 -8.43 18.46
C ARG A 137 -3.12 -7.31 18.02
N ILE A 138 -2.78 -6.66 16.91
CA ILE A 138 -3.51 -5.51 16.40
C ILE A 138 -4.93 -5.87 15.94
N ASN A 139 -5.87 -4.98 16.22
CA ASN A 139 -7.19 -4.93 15.62
C ASN A 139 -7.37 -3.57 14.96
N MET A 140 -7.79 -3.55 13.70
CA MET A 140 -8.10 -2.29 13.00
C MET A 140 -9.19 -2.47 11.95
N THR A 141 -9.97 -1.41 11.75
CA THR A 141 -10.90 -1.28 10.62
C THR A 141 -10.48 -0.04 9.84
N GLY A 142 -10.34 -0.18 8.52
CA GLY A 142 -9.91 0.88 7.62
C GLY A 142 -10.64 0.80 6.28
N GLY A 143 -10.42 1.79 5.43
CA GLY A 143 -10.90 1.80 4.05
C GLY A 143 -9.73 1.80 3.07
N ALA A 144 -9.83 1.03 1.99
CA ALA A 144 -8.96 1.18 0.84
C ALA A 144 -9.42 2.37 -0.03
N LYS A 145 -8.51 2.93 -0.84
CA LYS A 145 -8.82 3.97 -1.83
C LYS A 145 -9.64 3.45 -2.99
N ILE A 146 -9.48 2.17 -3.34
CA ILE A 146 -10.23 1.56 -4.43
C ILE A 146 -11.64 1.27 -3.91
N ASN A 147 -12.62 1.99 -4.44
CA ASN A 147 -14.01 1.89 -4.02
C ASN A 147 -14.62 0.51 -4.35
N ALA A 148 -15.73 0.16 -3.69
CA ALA A 148 -16.39 -1.13 -3.90
C ALA A 148 -16.82 -1.34 -5.37
N LYS A 149 -17.37 -0.30 -6.00
CA LYS A 149 -17.87 -0.32 -7.38
C LYS A 149 -16.79 -0.66 -8.41
N ALA A 150 -15.52 -0.31 -8.16
CA ALA A 150 -14.42 -0.62 -9.06
C ALA A 150 -14.13 -2.13 -9.15
N TRP A 151 -14.62 -2.92 -8.20
CA TRP A 151 -14.49 -4.39 -8.19
C TRP A 151 -15.70 -5.11 -8.79
N GLU A 152 -16.79 -4.38 -9.08
CA GLU A 152 -18.02 -4.92 -9.64
C GLU A 152 -17.94 -4.93 -11.17
N ILE A 153 -17.50 -6.07 -11.72
CA ILE A 153 -17.42 -6.27 -13.18
C ILE A 153 -18.75 -6.76 -13.75
N ASN A 154 -19.49 -7.55 -12.97
CA ASN A 154 -20.74 -8.19 -13.37
C ASN A 154 -21.84 -7.87 -12.35
N GLU A 155 -23.09 -8.08 -12.74
CA GLU A 155 -24.23 -7.98 -11.84
C GLU A 155 -24.03 -8.87 -10.60
N PRO A 156 -24.23 -8.33 -9.38
CA PRO A 156 -24.11 -9.10 -8.15
C PRO A 156 -25.02 -10.34 -8.18
N ARG A 157 -24.50 -11.46 -7.68
CA ARG A 157 -25.31 -12.68 -7.54
C ARG A 157 -26.42 -12.44 -6.53
N ALA A 158 -27.63 -12.93 -6.83
CA ALA A 158 -28.75 -12.88 -5.91
C ALA A 158 -28.40 -13.53 -4.56
N TRP A 159 -28.79 -12.85 -3.49
CA TRP A 159 -28.56 -13.29 -2.12
C TRP A 159 -29.35 -14.58 -1.86
N LYS A 160 -28.66 -15.66 -1.46
CA LYS A 160 -29.31 -16.97 -1.27
C LYS A 160 -29.94 -17.16 0.10
N CYS A 161 -29.35 -16.56 1.15
CA CYS A 161 -29.79 -16.71 2.53
C CYS A 161 -29.05 -15.73 3.45
N GLY A 162 -29.72 -15.27 4.52
CA GLY A 162 -29.16 -14.33 5.50
C GLY A 162 -29.64 -12.90 5.29
N VAL A 163 -29.10 -11.96 6.05
CA VAL A 163 -29.41 -10.53 5.91
C VAL A 163 -28.53 -9.94 4.82
N GLU A 164 -29.16 -9.38 3.79
CA GLU A 164 -28.45 -8.67 2.73
C GLU A 164 -27.74 -7.43 3.29
N PHE A 165 -26.50 -7.22 2.87
CA PHE A 165 -25.75 -6.05 3.28
C PHE A 165 -26.32 -4.80 2.62
N THR A 166 -26.66 -3.80 3.45
CA THR A 166 -27.15 -2.51 2.98
C THR A 166 -26.03 -1.61 2.47
N ASP A 167 -24.84 -1.72 3.06
CA ASP A 167 -23.64 -1.01 2.62
C ASP A 167 -22.82 -1.87 1.63
N PRO A 168 -22.66 -1.44 0.37
CA PRO A 168 -21.83 -2.15 -0.63
C PRO A 168 -20.37 -2.32 -0.20
N LYS A 169 -19.91 -1.53 0.77
CA LYS A 169 -18.55 -1.63 1.30
C LYS A 169 -18.38 -2.82 2.24
N THR A 170 -19.44 -3.26 2.93
CA THR A 170 -19.35 -4.33 3.94
C THR A 170 -18.78 -5.62 3.34
N MET A 171 -17.71 -6.15 3.94
CA MET A 171 -17.02 -7.36 3.47
C MET A 171 -16.54 -7.31 1.99
N SER A 172 -16.38 -6.11 1.45
CA SER A 172 -15.81 -5.87 0.12
C SER A 172 -14.28 -5.73 0.18
N GLU A 173 -13.64 -5.66 -0.99
CA GLU A 173 -12.21 -5.33 -1.05
C GLU A 173 -11.90 -3.86 -0.66
N ALA A 174 -12.93 -3.00 -0.55
CA ALA A 174 -12.79 -1.62 -0.11
C ALA A 174 -12.78 -1.46 1.43
N GLU A 175 -13.21 -2.48 2.18
CA GLU A 175 -13.21 -2.49 3.64
C GLU A 175 -12.08 -3.37 4.18
N VAL A 176 -11.10 -2.73 4.81
CA VAL A 176 -9.96 -3.43 5.40
C VAL A 176 -10.24 -3.77 6.85
N ILE A 177 -10.23 -5.05 7.18
CA ILE A 177 -10.49 -5.56 8.52
C ILE A 177 -9.32 -6.44 8.94
N ILE A 178 -8.62 -6.02 10.00
CA ILE A 178 -7.60 -6.83 10.66
C ILE A 178 -8.06 -7.15 12.08
N ARG A 179 -8.06 -8.43 12.45
CA ARG A 179 -8.40 -8.89 13.79
C ARG A 179 -7.38 -9.89 14.29
N GLY A 180 -6.88 -9.70 15.50
CA GLY A 180 -5.86 -10.57 16.08
C GLY A 180 -4.61 -10.70 15.19
N GLY A 181 -4.24 -9.63 14.47
CA GLY A 181 -3.13 -9.62 13.51
C GLY A 181 -3.42 -10.27 12.16
N GLU A 182 -4.61 -10.82 11.93
CA GLU A 182 -5.01 -11.44 10.66
C GLU A 182 -5.84 -10.48 9.81
N LEU A 183 -5.44 -10.34 8.53
CA LEU A 183 -6.17 -9.59 7.50
C LEU A 183 -7.31 -10.44 6.96
N LEU A 184 -8.53 -10.11 7.39
CA LEU A 184 -9.75 -10.86 7.09
C LEU A 184 -10.44 -10.35 5.83
N SER A 185 -10.48 -9.04 5.62
CA SER A 185 -11.14 -8.39 4.49
C SER A 185 -10.32 -7.21 3.96
N GLY A 186 -10.55 -6.87 2.69
CA GLY A 186 -9.99 -5.68 2.05
C GLY A 186 -8.62 -5.89 1.40
N VAL A 187 -8.34 -5.09 0.36
CA VAL A 187 -6.99 -4.98 -0.20
C VAL A 187 -6.16 -3.98 0.60
N LEU A 188 -4.87 -4.28 0.76
CA LEU A 188 -3.93 -3.28 1.25
C LEU A 188 -3.40 -2.47 0.07
N ASP A 189 -3.40 -1.15 0.25
CA ASP A 189 -2.96 -0.17 -0.73
C ASP A 189 -2.09 0.92 -0.05
N LYS A 190 -1.87 2.04 -0.76
CA LYS A 190 -1.12 3.19 -0.24
C LYS A 190 -1.64 3.71 1.11
N THR A 191 -2.92 3.53 1.45
CA THR A 191 -3.45 4.02 2.74
C THR A 191 -2.95 3.21 3.94
N HIS A 192 -2.51 1.98 3.71
CA HIS A 192 -2.12 1.07 4.79
C HIS A 192 -0.62 1.08 5.06
N TYR A 193 0.19 1.07 4.00
CA TYR A 193 1.65 1.01 4.09
C TYR A 193 2.38 2.16 3.39
N GLY A 194 1.65 3.14 2.88
CA GLY A 194 2.21 4.42 2.47
C GLY A 194 2.28 5.42 3.62
N ALA A 195 2.75 6.62 3.31
CA ALA A 195 2.83 7.75 4.24
C ALA A 195 1.43 8.37 4.50
N THR A 196 0.54 7.61 5.16
CA THR A 196 -0.86 7.94 5.37
C THR A 196 -1.23 7.86 6.86
N PRO A 197 -1.86 8.89 7.46
CA PRO A 197 -2.35 8.84 8.83
C PRO A 197 -3.33 7.69 9.04
N TYR A 198 -3.32 7.10 10.25
CA TYR A 198 -4.18 5.98 10.65
C TYR A 198 -4.12 4.73 9.76
N GLY A 199 -3.12 4.63 8.88
CA GLY A 199 -2.81 3.40 8.14
C GLY A 199 -2.22 2.31 9.04
N LEU A 200 -2.14 1.08 8.52
CA LEU A 200 -1.57 -0.06 9.24
C LEU A 200 -0.19 0.23 9.84
N ILE A 201 0.74 0.81 9.06
CA ILE A 201 2.09 1.11 9.55
C ILE A 201 2.07 2.17 10.65
N HIS A 202 1.17 3.15 10.57
CA HIS A 202 0.99 4.14 11.62
C HIS A 202 0.40 3.52 12.89
N CYS A 203 -0.62 2.67 12.78
CA CYS A 203 -1.14 1.94 13.94
C CYS A 203 -0.07 1.04 14.58
N MET A 204 0.79 0.41 13.78
CA MET A 204 1.90 -0.39 14.29
C MET A 204 2.97 0.46 14.99
N TYR A 205 3.22 1.68 14.50
CA TYR A 205 4.09 2.66 15.15
C TYR A 205 3.56 3.02 16.54
N GLU A 206 2.26 3.34 16.63
CA GLU A 206 1.61 3.74 17.88
C GLU A 206 1.57 2.61 18.91
N LEU A 207 1.25 1.38 18.47
CA LEU A 207 1.08 0.24 19.39
C LEU A 207 2.39 -0.42 19.81
N TYR A 208 3.41 -0.41 18.94
CA TYR A 208 4.63 -1.23 19.13
C TYR A 208 5.94 -0.47 18.90
N GLY A 209 5.89 0.82 18.58
CA GLY A 209 7.05 1.69 18.39
C GLY A 209 7.65 1.68 16.99
N GLY A 210 8.56 2.64 16.76
CA GLY A 210 9.19 2.89 15.45
C GLY A 210 10.02 1.74 14.90
N ASP A 211 10.69 0.98 15.76
CA ASP A 211 11.48 -0.17 15.30
C ASP A 211 10.58 -1.28 14.75
N CYS A 212 9.42 -1.52 15.37
CA CYS A 212 8.47 -2.52 14.90
C CYS A 212 7.84 -2.09 13.56
N SER A 213 7.41 -0.84 13.46
CA SER A 213 6.77 -0.34 12.23
C SER A 213 7.75 -0.27 11.06
N THR A 214 9.00 0.16 11.29
CA THR A 214 10.05 0.23 10.27
C THR A 214 10.45 -1.16 9.77
N ARG A 215 10.52 -2.15 10.67
CA ARG A 215 10.78 -3.55 10.28
C ARG A 215 9.62 -4.14 9.49
N LEU A 216 8.38 -3.87 9.88
CA LEU A 216 7.21 -4.30 9.12
C LEU A 216 7.18 -3.66 7.72
N LEU A 217 7.48 -2.35 7.63
CA LEU A 217 7.57 -1.64 6.35
C LEU A 217 8.65 -2.25 5.44
N SER A 218 9.81 -2.61 6.02
CA SER A 218 10.88 -3.31 5.31
C SER A 218 10.45 -4.70 4.84
N ALA A 219 9.75 -5.46 5.68
CA ALA A 219 9.23 -6.79 5.33
C ALA A 219 8.22 -6.70 4.18
N PHE A 220 7.32 -5.72 4.21
CA PHE A 220 6.40 -5.44 3.10
C PHE A 220 7.12 -5.03 1.82
N GLY A 221 8.16 -4.20 1.90
CA GLY A 221 9.01 -3.87 0.75
C GLY A 221 9.56 -5.13 0.07
N LYS A 222 10.17 -6.01 0.86
CA LYS A 222 10.76 -7.27 0.38
C LYS A 222 9.73 -8.19 -0.30
N ILE A 223 8.58 -8.44 0.33
CA ILE A 223 7.58 -9.36 -0.26
C ILE A 223 6.93 -8.78 -1.49
N PHE A 224 6.64 -7.48 -1.50
CA PHE A 224 5.97 -6.86 -2.63
C PHE A 224 6.90 -6.85 -3.84
N GLN A 225 8.19 -6.58 -3.63
CA GLN A 225 9.20 -6.71 -4.68
C GLN A 225 9.32 -8.15 -5.17
N TYR A 226 9.45 -9.13 -4.27
CA TYR A 226 9.58 -10.53 -4.65
C TYR A 226 8.34 -11.09 -5.37
N HIS A 227 7.15 -10.71 -4.91
CA HIS A 227 5.89 -11.07 -5.56
C HIS A 227 5.79 -10.44 -6.96
N LEU A 228 6.18 -9.18 -7.10
CA LEU A 228 6.13 -8.50 -8.41
C LEU A 228 7.13 -9.10 -9.40
N GLN A 229 8.31 -9.53 -8.95
CA GLN A 229 9.28 -10.26 -9.78
C GLN A 229 8.71 -11.58 -10.32
N LYS A 230 7.82 -12.24 -9.59
CA LYS A 230 7.16 -13.47 -10.04
C LYS A 230 6.01 -13.22 -11.03
N CYS A 231 5.16 -12.23 -10.77
CA CYS A 231 3.95 -12.02 -11.56
C CYS A 231 4.08 -10.97 -12.67
N GLY A 232 5.14 -10.15 -12.65
CA GLY A 232 5.35 -9.03 -13.57
C GLY A 232 4.27 -7.94 -13.44
N PHE A 233 4.50 -6.76 -14.01
CA PHE A 233 3.47 -5.76 -14.23
C PHE A 233 3.86 -4.89 -15.41
N THR A 234 2.88 -4.51 -16.23
CA THR A 234 3.10 -3.68 -17.42
C THR A 234 1.87 -2.83 -17.68
N LEU A 235 2.04 -1.81 -18.52
CA LEU A 235 0.98 -0.95 -19.02
C LEU A 235 1.20 -0.78 -20.52
N GLY A 236 0.21 -1.16 -21.32
CA GLY A 236 0.23 -1.06 -22.77
C GLY A 236 -0.57 0.13 -23.28
N ILE A 237 -0.54 0.35 -24.60
CA ILE A 237 -1.35 1.39 -25.24
C ILE A 237 -2.84 1.12 -25.02
N GLU A 238 -3.27 -0.15 -25.08
CA GLU A 238 -4.66 -0.56 -24.91
C GLU A 238 -5.26 -0.11 -23.56
N ASP A 239 -4.46 -0.10 -22.49
CA ASP A 239 -4.88 0.33 -21.15
C ASP A 239 -5.23 1.84 -21.08
N ILE A 240 -4.76 2.63 -22.07
CA ILE A 240 -4.97 4.08 -22.17
C ILE A 240 -6.11 4.40 -23.15
N LEU A 241 -6.46 3.46 -24.04
CA LEU A 241 -7.47 3.69 -25.07
C LEU A 241 -8.88 3.76 -24.47
N VAL A 242 -9.63 4.77 -24.90
CA VAL A 242 -11.03 4.92 -24.53
C VAL A 242 -11.89 4.02 -25.42
N VAL A 243 -12.81 3.26 -24.80
CA VAL A 243 -13.78 2.44 -25.52
C VAL A 243 -14.60 3.31 -26.49
N ALA A 244 -14.79 2.84 -27.74
CA ALA A 244 -15.41 3.61 -28.82
C ALA A 244 -16.75 4.28 -28.46
N LYS A 245 -17.61 3.58 -27.69
CA LYS A 245 -18.87 4.12 -27.16
C LYS A 245 -18.67 5.36 -26.30
N ASN A 246 -17.66 5.35 -25.45
CA ASN A 246 -17.34 6.45 -24.54
C ASN A 246 -16.58 7.58 -25.27
N ASP A 247 -15.73 7.25 -26.24
CA ASP A 247 -15.07 8.28 -27.05
C ASP A 247 -16.07 9.06 -27.92
N LYS A 248 -17.11 8.39 -28.45
CA LYS A 248 -18.22 9.08 -29.14
C LYS A 248 -18.90 10.10 -28.22
N LYS A 249 -19.27 9.69 -27.00
CA LYS A 249 -19.85 10.60 -26.00
C LYS A 249 -18.92 11.75 -25.64
N ARG A 250 -17.61 11.46 -25.50
CA ARG A 250 -16.60 12.48 -25.25
C ARG A 250 -16.56 13.52 -26.37
N ARG A 251 -16.62 13.09 -27.64
CA ARG A 251 -16.65 14.01 -28.79
C ARG A 251 -17.90 14.89 -28.78
N GLU A 252 -19.08 14.29 -28.55
CA GLU A 252 -20.35 15.04 -28.44
C GLU A 252 -20.30 16.11 -27.33
N ILE A 253 -19.67 15.81 -26.20
CA ILE A 253 -19.49 16.79 -25.10
C ILE A 253 -18.54 17.91 -25.53
N ILE A 254 -17.40 17.58 -26.15
CA ILE A 254 -16.42 18.56 -26.61
C ILE A 254 -17.03 19.51 -27.64
N GLU A 255 -17.85 19.00 -28.56
CA GLU A 255 -18.56 19.81 -29.54
C GLU A 255 -19.52 20.79 -28.87
N LYS A 256 -20.31 20.32 -27.88
CA LYS A 256 -21.19 21.20 -27.10
C LYS A 256 -20.41 22.29 -26.37
N CYS A 257 -19.28 21.95 -25.74
CA CYS A 257 -18.45 22.93 -25.00
C CYS A 257 -17.96 24.10 -25.87
N ARG A 258 -17.77 23.88 -27.19
CA ARG A 258 -17.36 24.96 -28.11
C ARG A 258 -18.44 26.04 -28.29
N LEU A 259 -19.70 25.72 -28.01
CA LEU A 259 -20.84 26.63 -28.09
C LEU A 259 -21.15 27.31 -26.75
N VAL A 260 -20.54 26.84 -25.65
CA VAL A 260 -20.79 27.38 -24.30
C VAL A 260 -20.00 28.67 -24.05
N GLY A 261 -18.98 28.99 -24.87
CA GLY A 261 -18.15 30.18 -24.72
C GLY A 261 -18.98 31.47 -24.68
N ASP A 262 -19.86 31.66 -25.67
CA ASP A 262 -20.70 32.85 -25.76
C ASP A 262 -21.69 32.93 -24.60
N SER A 263 -22.27 31.79 -24.20
CA SER A 263 -23.18 31.72 -23.04
C SER A 263 -22.47 32.02 -21.72
N ALA A 264 -21.25 31.52 -21.54
CA ALA A 264 -20.44 31.75 -20.35
C ALA A 264 -19.95 33.21 -20.28
N GLN A 265 -19.58 33.81 -21.42
CA GLN A 265 -19.19 35.22 -21.51
C GLN A 265 -20.38 36.14 -21.19
N LYS A 266 -21.57 35.84 -21.72
CA LYS A 266 -22.80 36.57 -21.39
C LYS A 266 -23.14 36.48 -19.91
N ALA A 267 -23.08 35.28 -19.33
CA ALA A 267 -23.33 35.07 -17.91
C ALA A 267 -22.31 35.80 -17.00
N ALA A 268 -21.03 35.83 -17.39
CA ALA A 268 -19.98 36.50 -16.62
C ALA A 268 -20.08 38.04 -16.66
N LEU A 269 -20.65 38.60 -17.74
CA LEU A 269 -20.84 40.03 -17.94
C LEU A 269 -22.27 40.51 -17.62
N GLU A 270 -23.13 39.61 -17.08
CA GLU A 270 -24.55 39.86 -16.81
C GLU A 270 -25.30 40.42 -18.04
N LEU A 271 -24.89 40.01 -19.24
CA LEU A 271 -25.51 40.43 -20.49
C LEU A 271 -26.79 39.63 -20.75
N PRO A 272 -27.85 40.26 -21.30
CA PRO A 272 -29.06 39.55 -21.67
C PRO A 272 -28.80 38.52 -22.79
N GLU A 273 -29.61 37.46 -22.87
CA GLU A 273 -29.34 36.31 -23.75
C GLU A 273 -29.24 36.70 -25.25
N ASP A 274 -29.89 37.79 -25.63
CA ASP A 274 -29.93 38.38 -26.96
C ASP A 274 -28.76 39.33 -27.28
N ALA A 275 -27.86 39.59 -26.33
CA ALA A 275 -26.65 40.37 -26.58
C ALA A 275 -25.79 39.68 -27.66
N PRO A 276 -25.31 40.41 -28.69
CA PRO A 276 -24.48 39.82 -29.74
C PRO A 276 -23.13 39.30 -29.22
#